data_AF-A0A8T5QRM5-F1
#
_entry.id   AF-A0A8T5QRM5-F1
#
_cell.length_a   1.000
_cell.length_b   1.000
_cell.length_c   1.000
_cell.angle_alpha   90.00
_cell.angle_beta   90.00
_cell.angle_gamma   90.00
#
_symmetry.space_group_name_H-M   'P 1'
#
loop_
_entity.id
_entity.type
_entity.pdbx_description
1 polymer ?
#
loop_
_entity_poly.entity_id
_entity_poly.type
_entity_poly.pdbx_seq_one_letter_code
_entity_poly.pdbx_strand_id
1 'polypeptide(L)'
;MGIFKNIISKEFTEKIKISFGKIENELNEHLEDINANTHEIQSIYELLNDLDAKIDKLDSRLDKLQIRLDKNEKKIIDVRIQPLTTKEKDVFFALYTNPTDDMTYKQISQKIKMDEVLVQEYVTYLIAKGIPISKKFQGSSIFISLDKNFKELQAKENIIKKN
;
A
#
# COMPACT_ATOMS: atom_id res chain seq x y z
N MET A 1 27.99 83.07 -35.58
CA MET A 1 27.83 82.18 -34.40
C MET A 1 26.47 81.47 -34.29
N GLY A 2 25.40 81.90 -35.00
CA GLY A 2 24.06 81.33 -34.83
C GLY A 2 23.78 79.97 -35.50
N ILE A 3 24.49 79.62 -36.58
CA ILE A 3 24.24 78.38 -37.34
C ILE A 3 24.70 77.14 -36.55
N PHE A 4 25.88 77.21 -35.91
CA PHE A 4 26.42 76.11 -35.10
C PHE A 4 25.54 75.81 -33.87
N LYS A 5 24.94 76.81 -33.22
CA LYS A 5 24.09 76.61 -32.04
C LYS A 5 22.79 75.86 -32.36
N ASN A 6 22.23 76.07 -33.56
CA ASN A 6 21.00 75.42 -34.02
C ASN A 6 21.25 73.98 -34.53
N ILE A 7 22.44 73.70 -35.06
CA ILE A 7 22.86 72.35 -35.44
C ILE A 7 23.09 71.49 -34.18
N ILE A 8 23.77 72.05 -33.18
CA ILE A 8 24.04 71.37 -31.90
C ILE A 8 22.73 71.04 -31.16
N SER A 9 21.73 71.93 -31.17
CA SER A 9 20.43 71.63 -30.55
C SER A 9 19.66 70.53 -31.30
N LYS A 10 19.73 70.50 -32.63
CA LYS A 10 19.07 69.45 -33.43
C LYS A 10 19.69 68.07 -33.20
N GLU A 11 21.01 67.98 -33.18
CA GLU A 11 21.73 66.73 -32.93
C GLU A 11 21.46 66.21 -31.51
N PHE A 12 21.37 67.12 -30.53
CA PHE A 12 21.02 66.77 -29.16
C PHE A 12 19.57 66.27 -29.03
N THR A 13 18.61 66.92 -29.69
CA THR A 13 17.20 66.47 -29.72
C THR A 13 17.05 65.10 -30.38
N GLU A 14 17.78 64.81 -31.46
CA GLU A 14 17.76 63.48 -32.09
C GLU A 14 18.36 62.41 -31.18
N LYS A 15 19.46 62.69 -30.47
CA LYS A 15 20.01 61.75 -29.48
C LYS A 15 19.01 61.44 -28.37
N ILE A 16 18.29 62.45 -27.86
CA ILE A 16 17.23 62.26 -26.87
C ILE A 16 16.11 61.37 -27.45
N LYS A 17 15.63 61.67 -28.66
CA LYS A 17 14.57 60.91 -29.31
C LYS A 17 14.96 59.44 -29.50
N ILE A 18 16.20 59.17 -29.92
CA ILE A 18 16.73 57.81 -30.06
C ILE A 18 16.77 57.11 -28.70
N SER A 19 17.26 57.78 -27.64
CA SER A 19 17.30 57.19 -26.29
C SER A 19 15.91 56.89 -25.74
N PHE A 20 14.94 57.80 -25.94
CA PHE A 20 13.54 57.54 -25.57
C PHE A 20 12.92 56.40 -26.35
N GLY A 21 13.20 56.30 -27.66
CA GLY A 21 12.73 55.16 -28.46
C GLY A 21 13.31 53.82 -27.99
N LYS A 22 14.56 53.80 -27.50
CA LYS A 22 15.13 52.59 -26.89
C LYS A 22 14.43 52.22 -25.59
N ILE A 23 14.17 53.19 -24.73
CA ILE A 23 13.45 52.98 -23.46
C ILE A 23 12.02 52.48 -23.75
N GLU A 24 11.34 53.07 -24.74
CA GLU A 24 10.01 52.64 -25.14
C GLU A 24 10.00 51.19 -25.65
N ASN A 25 10.97 50.81 -26.48
CA ASN A 25 11.10 49.43 -26.94
C ASN A 25 11.38 48.46 -25.79
N GLU A 26 12.31 48.80 -24.89
CA GLU A 26 12.64 47.98 -23.73
C GLU A 26 11.42 47.82 -22.79
N LEU A 27 10.65 48.89 -22.57
CA LEU A 27 9.42 48.83 -21.78
C LEU A 27 8.35 47.93 -22.43
N ASN A 28 8.23 47.97 -23.77
CA ASN A 28 7.30 47.11 -24.48
C ASN A 28 7.72 45.64 -24.41
N GLU A 29 9.02 45.34 -24.54
CA GLU A 29 9.56 43.98 -24.35
C GLU A 29 9.28 43.48 -22.92
N HIS A 30 9.54 44.28 -21.89
CA HIS A 30 9.23 43.92 -20.50
C HIS A 30 7.73 43.68 -20.27
N LEU A 31 6.86 44.45 -20.92
CA LEU A 31 5.41 44.25 -20.83
C LEU A 31 4.98 42.92 -21.46
N GLU A 32 5.57 42.54 -22.59
CA GLU A 32 5.33 41.25 -23.22
C GLU A 32 5.78 40.10 -22.31
N ASP A 33 6.97 40.20 -21.72
CA ASP A 33 7.49 39.20 -20.77
C ASP A 33 6.60 39.07 -19.52
N ILE A 34 6.12 40.20 -18.97
CA ILE A 34 5.20 40.18 -17.83
C ILE A 34 3.89 39.49 -18.18
N ASN A 35 3.34 39.76 -19.36
CA ASN A 35 2.10 39.12 -19.82
C ASN A 35 2.30 37.62 -20.04
N ALA A 36 3.41 37.21 -20.65
CA ALA A 36 3.77 35.80 -20.82
C ALA A 36 3.86 35.08 -19.46
N ASN A 37 4.59 35.67 -18.50
CA ASN A 37 4.71 35.14 -17.14
C ASN A 37 3.35 35.06 -16.44
N THR A 38 2.47 36.05 -16.64
CA THR A 38 1.12 36.04 -16.05
C THR A 38 0.29 34.88 -16.58
N HIS A 39 0.37 34.61 -17.89
CA HIS A 39 -0.30 33.45 -18.50
C HIS A 39 0.27 32.11 -18.02
N GLU A 40 1.58 32.01 -17.85
CA GLU A 40 2.21 30.80 -17.31
C GLU A 40 1.78 30.53 -15.87
N ILE A 41 1.79 31.56 -15.00
CA ILE A 41 1.33 31.44 -13.61
C ILE A 41 -0.13 30.98 -13.55
N GLN A 42 -0.99 31.53 -14.40
CA GLN A 42 -2.39 31.12 -14.46
C GLN A 42 -2.53 29.65 -14.86
N SER A 43 -1.77 29.21 -15.87
CA SER A 43 -1.78 27.83 -16.33
C SER A 43 -1.27 26.85 -15.25
N ILE A 44 -0.25 27.25 -14.50
CA ILE A 44 0.26 26.47 -13.35
C ILE A 44 -0.80 26.37 -12.27
N TYR A 45 -1.51 27.45 -11.97
CA TYR A 45 -2.57 27.46 -10.95
C TYR A 45 -3.71 26.50 -11.31
N GLU A 46 -4.13 26.47 -12.58
CA GLU A 46 -5.12 25.51 -13.07
C GLU A 46 -4.64 24.06 -12.92
N LEU A 47 -3.38 23.79 -13.28
CA LEU A 47 -2.78 22.46 -13.09
C LEU A 47 -2.72 22.04 -11.62
N LEU A 48 -2.41 22.96 -10.71
CA LEU A 48 -2.38 22.69 -9.27
C LEU A 48 -3.76 22.32 -8.74
N ASN A 49 -4.81 23.04 -9.15
CA ASN A 49 -6.19 22.70 -8.76
C ASN A 49 -6.60 21.30 -9.27
N ASP A 50 -6.20 20.94 -10.48
CA ASP A 50 -6.43 19.60 -11.03
C ASP A 50 -5.68 18.51 -10.25
N LEU A 51 -4.48 18.81 -9.75
CA LEU A 51 -3.70 17.91 -8.91
C LEU A 51 -4.34 17.74 -7.53
N ASP A 52 -4.79 18.82 -6.89
CA ASP A 52 -5.50 18.76 -5.62
C ASP A 52 -6.77 17.89 -5.73
N ALA A 53 -7.56 18.09 -6.79
CA ALA A 53 -8.73 17.26 -7.05
C ALA A 53 -8.40 15.76 -7.28
N LYS A 54 -7.21 15.45 -7.79
CA LYS A 54 -6.72 14.06 -7.92
C LYS A 54 -6.25 13.50 -6.58
N ILE A 55 -5.59 14.31 -5.75
CA ILE A 55 -5.16 13.94 -4.40
C ILE A 55 -6.38 13.59 -3.55
N ASP A 56 -7.42 14.43 -3.54
CA ASP A 56 -8.67 14.16 -2.81
C ASP A 56 -9.34 12.84 -3.22
N LYS A 57 -9.30 12.53 -4.53
CA LYS A 57 -9.81 11.26 -5.06
C LYS A 57 -8.96 10.07 -4.62
N LEU A 58 -7.64 10.23 -4.51
CA LEU A 58 -6.74 9.18 -4.03
C LEU A 58 -6.96 8.94 -2.53
N ASP A 59 -7.09 10.00 -1.75
CA ASP A 59 -7.36 9.94 -0.31
C ASP A 59 -8.68 9.18 -0.04
N SER A 60 -9.75 9.56 -0.74
CA SER A 60 -11.03 8.86 -0.71
C SER A 60 -10.96 7.38 -1.11
N ARG A 61 -10.01 7.00 -1.97
CA ARG A 61 -9.79 5.59 -2.37
C ARG A 61 -8.99 4.84 -1.32
N LEU A 62 -8.01 5.49 -0.69
CA LEU A 62 -7.24 4.95 0.43
C LEU A 62 -8.15 4.64 1.61
N ASP A 63 -9.04 5.55 1.99
CA ASP A 63 -10.03 5.31 3.05
C ASP A 63 -10.88 4.07 2.76
N LYS A 64 -11.36 3.92 1.53
CA LYS A 64 -12.14 2.75 1.11
C LYS A 64 -11.33 1.46 1.18
N LEU A 65 -10.04 1.51 0.86
CA LEU A 65 -9.14 0.36 0.98
C LEU A 65 -8.88 0.02 2.44
N GLN A 66 -8.64 1.01 3.30
CA GLN A 66 -8.45 0.82 4.73
C GLN A 66 -9.69 0.18 5.37
N ILE A 67 -10.90 0.68 5.07
CA ILE A 67 -12.15 0.07 5.53
C ILE A 67 -12.29 -1.39 5.07
N ARG A 68 -11.85 -1.71 3.84
CA ARG A 68 -11.88 -3.11 3.34
C ARG A 68 -10.84 -3.99 4.03
N LEU A 69 -9.66 -3.45 4.33
CA LEU A 69 -8.60 -4.15 5.06
C LEU A 69 -9.02 -4.41 6.51
N ASP A 70 -9.57 -3.42 7.22
CA ASP A 70 -10.09 -3.57 8.59
C ASP A 70 -11.25 -4.58 8.67
N LYS A 71 -12.11 -4.63 7.62
CA LYS A 71 -13.14 -5.67 7.49
C LYS A 71 -12.55 -7.07 7.23
N ASN A 72 -11.39 -7.17 6.61
CA ASN A 72 -10.69 -8.44 6.40
C ASN A 72 -9.89 -8.88 7.64
N GLU A 73 -9.43 -7.96 8.50
CA GLU A 73 -8.88 -8.29 9.82
C GLU A 73 -9.98 -8.80 10.76
N LYS A 74 -11.20 -8.29 10.61
CA LYS A 74 -12.43 -8.91 11.15
C LYS A 74 -13.06 -9.89 10.17
N LYS A 75 -12.27 -10.75 9.53
CA LYS A 75 -12.74 -12.14 9.41
C LYS A 75 -12.88 -12.64 10.83
N ILE A 76 -14.04 -12.36 11.43
CA ILE A 76 -14.62 -13.21 12.44
C ILE A 76 -14.53 -14.57 11.77
N ILE A 77 -13.50 -15.34 12.12
CA ILE A 77 -13.55 -16.76 11.94
C ILE A 77 -14.77 -17.07 12.80
N ASP A 78 -15.93 -17.28 12.18
CA ASP A 78 -17.09 -17.79 12.89
C ASP A 78 -16.67 -19.22 13.21
N VAL A 79 -15.87 -19.35 14.26
CA VAL A 79 -15.21 -20.59 14.68
C VAL A 79 -16.31 -21.46 15.31
N ARG A 80 -17.29 -21.89 14.51
CA ARG A 80 -18.09 -23.06 14.85
C ARG A 80 -17.23 -24.29 14.63
N ILE A 81 -16.16 -24.42 15.41
CA ILE A 81 -15.37 -25.65 15.43
C ILE A 81 -16.24 -26.72 16.05
N GLN A 82 -16.43 -27.80 15.30
CA GLN A 82 -17.10 -28.96 15.84
C GLN A 82 -16.23 -29.60 16.94
N PRO A 83 -16.83 -30.19 17.98
CA PRO A 83 -16.08 -30.85 19.03
C PRO A 83 -15.05 -31.86 18.49
N LEU A 84 -13.81 -31.74 18.98
CA LEU A 84 -12.72 -32.65 18.62
C LEU A 84 -12.68 -33.86 19.55
N THR A 85 -12.40 -35.03 18.97
CA THR A 85 -12.09 -36.25 19.72
C THR A 85 -10.71 -36.16 20.39
N THR A 86 -10.41 -37.04 21.33
CA THR A 86 -9.09 -37.07 21.99
C THR A 86 -7.95 -37.23 20.99
N LYS A 87 -8.12 -38.09 19.97
CA LYS A 87 -7.08 -38.33 18.95
C LYS A 87 -6.88 -37.15 18.01
N GLU A 88 -7.98 -36.47 17.64
CA GLU A 88 -7.92 -35.22 16.88
C GLU A 88 -7.21 -34.11 17.68
N LYS A 89 -7.50 -34.00 18.98
CA LYS A 89 -6.81 -33.06 19.87
C LYS A 89 -5.31 -33.37 19.95
N ASP A 90 -4.92 -34.63 20.04
CA ASP A 90 -3.51 -35.02 20.05
C ASP A 90 -2.77 -34.52 18.79
N VAL A 91 -3.37 -34.73 17.61
CA VAL A 91 -2.84 -34.23 16.32
C VAL A 91 -2.82 -32.70 16.28
N PHE A 92 -3.89 -32.04 16.73
CA PHE A 92 -3.97 -30.59 16.81
C PHE A 92 -2.86 -30.00 17.68
N PHE A 93 -2.66 -30.53 18.90
CA PHE A 93 -1.62 -30.05 19.81
C PHE A 93 -0.22 -30.37 19.29
N ALA A 94 -0.03 -31.48 18.58
CA ALA A 94 1.25 -31.78 17.95
C ALA A 94 1.65 -30.71 16.92
N LEU A 95 0.69 -30.24 16.11
CA LEU A 95 0.85 -29.14 15.15
C LEU A 95 1.00 -27.78 15.84
N TYR A 96 0.21 -27.50 16.88
CA TYR A 96 0.21 -26.22 17.59
C TYR A 96 1.50 -25.98 18.36
N THR A 97 2.03 -27.01 19.02
CA THR A 97 3.24 -26.91 19.86
C THR A 97 4.54 -26.99 19.08
N ASN A 98 4.49 -27.10 17.75
CA ASN A 98 5.70 -27.28 16.97
C ASN A 98 6.44 -25.95 16.77
N PRO A 99 7.75 -25.88 17.05
CA PRO A 99 8.53 -24.66 16.90
C PRO A 99 8.77 -24.28 15.44
N THR A 100 8.80 -25.26 14.52
CA THR A 100 8.78 -25.00 13.08
C THR A 100 7.33 -24.97 12.62
N ASP A 101 6.91 -23.94 11.89
CA ASP A 101 5.50 -23.83 11.51
C ASP A 101 5.02 -25.01 10.65
N ASP A 102 5.93 -25.61 9.87
CA ASP A 102 5.64 -26.69 8.94
C ASP A 102 6.13 -28.07 9.46
N MET A 103 5.25 -29.08 9.40
CA MET A 103 5.53 -30.49 9.74
C MET A 103 5.01 -31.45 8.66
N THR A 104 5.72 -32.54 8.42
CA THR A 104 5.22 -33.66 7.60
C THR A 104 4.34 -34.61 8.41
N TYR A 105 3.49 -35.40 7.74
CA TYR A 105 2.68 -36.43 8.40
C TYR A 105 3.56 -37.40 9.20
N LYS A 106 4.69 -37.84 8.64
CA LYS A 106 5.71 -38.66 9.32
C LYS A 106 6.22 -38.04 10.62
N GLN A 107 6.53 -36.75 10.64
CA GLN A 107 7.02 -36.08 11.87
C GLN A 107 5.93 -36.02 12.95
N ILE A 108 4.68 -35.76 12.56
CA ILE A 108 3.55 -35.75 13.49
C ILE A 108 3.32 -37.15 14.04
N SER A 109 3.28 -38.17 13.16
CA SER A 109 3.17 -39.59 13.50
C SER A 109 4.18 -40.02 14.55
N GLN A 110 5.46 -39.66 14.37
CA GLN A 110 6.52 -39.96 15.32
C GLN A 110 6.31 -39.25 16.67
N LYS A 111 5.84 -38.00 16.65
CA LYS A 111 5.63 -37.18 17.87
C LYS A 111 4.49 -37.73 18.74
N ILE A 112 3.40 -38.21 18.14
CA ILE A 112 2.23 -38.73 18.88
C ILE A 112 2.15 -40.27 18.93
N LYS A 113 3.16 -40.97 18.39
CA LYS A 113 3.24 -42.44 18.31
C LYS A 113 1.98 -43.05 17.67
N MET A 114 1.61 -42.53 16.51
CA MET A 114 0.43 -42.95 15.74
C MET A 114 0.84 -43.27 14.31
N ASP A 115 0.12 -44.17 13.64
CA ASP A 115 0.35 -44.48 12.23
C ASP A 115 0.17 -43.23 11.33
N GLU A 116 1.02 -43.09 10.31
CA GLU A 116 1.02 -41.93 9.41
C GLU A 116 -0.29 -41.79 8.64
N VAL A 117 -0.92 -42.91 8.24
CA VAL A 117 -2.21 -42.93 7.54
C VAL A 117 -3.31 -42.38 8.44
N LEU A 118 -3.32 -42.76 9.72
CA LEU A 118 -4.27 -42.24 10.71
C LEU A 118 -4.06 -40.74 10.95
N VAL A 119 -2.81 -40.28 11.02
CA VAL A 119 -2.53 -38.84 11.16
C VAL A 119 -3.11 -38.08 9.96
N GLN A 120 -2.93 -38.57 8.74
CA GLN A 120 -3.49 -37.95 7.55
C GLN A 120 -5.03 -37.89 7.59
N GLU A 121 -5.65 -38.96 8.06
CA GLU A 121 -7.10 -39.02 8.27
C GLU A 121 -7.56 -37.99 9.31
N TYR A 122 -6.92 -37.93 10.47
CA TYR A 122 -7.24 -36.95 11.52
C TYR A 122 -7.00 -35.51 11.06
N VAL A 123 -5.94 -35.21 10.31
CA VAL A 123 -5.73 -33.89 9.71
C VAL A 123 -6.89 -33.52 8.78
N THR A 124 -7.42 -34.48 8.03
CA THR A 124 -8.59 -34.29 7.17
C THR A 124 -9.84 -34.00 8.01
N TYR A 125 -10.02 -34.70 9.14
CA TYR A 125 -11.10 -34.41 10.09
C TYR A 125 -10.98 -33.03 10.73
N LEU A 126 -9.78 -32.59 11.10
CA LEU A 126 -9.56 -31.24 11.64
C LEU A 126 -10.03 -30.17 10.64
N ILE A 127 -9.69 -30.33 9.36
CA ILE A 127 -10.13 -29.43 8.29
C ILE A 127 -11.66 -29.46 8.16
N ALA A 128 -12.25 -30.66 8.11
CA ALA A 128 -13.71 -30.82 8.01
C ALA A 128 -14.47 -30.21 9.20
N LYS A 129 -13.85 -30.19 10.38
CA LYS A 129 -14.39 -29.60 11.61
C LYS A 129 -14.12 -28.09 11.74
N GLY A 130 -13.53 -27.47 10.72
CA GLY A 130 -13.34 -26.02 10.64
C GLY A 130 -12.01 -25.52 11.20
N ILE A 131 -11.03 -26.40 11.45
CA ILE A 131 -9.69 -25.96 11.82
C ILE A 131 -8.90 -25.59 10.55
N PRO A 132 -8.43 -24.34 10.43
CA PRO A 132 -7.68 -23.91 9.25
C PRO A 132 -6.26 -24.48 9.27
N ILE A 133 -6.02 -25.44 8.38
CA ILE A 133 -4.73 -26.10 8.18
C ILE A 133 -4.22 -25.78 6.77
N SER A 134 -2.99 -25.31 6.68
CA SER A 134 -2.26 -25.08 5.44
C SER A 134 -1.49 -26.34 5.02
N LYS A 135 -1.53 -26.67 3.73
CA LYS A 135 -0.75 -27.76 3.13
C LYS A 135 0.16 -27.18 2.05
N LYS A 136 1.47 -27.37 2.20
CA LYS A 136 2.49 -26.98 1.21
C LYS A 136 3.10 -28.23 0.61
N PHE A 137 3.17 -28.27 -0.72
CA PHE A 137 3.80 -29.36 -1.46
C PHE A 137 5.20 -28.92 -1.85
N GLN A 138 6.22 -29.60 -1.34
CA GLN A 138 7.61 -29.34 -1.67
C GLN A 138 8.26 -30.64 -2.13
N GLY A 139 8.44 -30.77 -3.45
CA GLY A 139 8.89 -32.02 -4.07
C GLY A 139 7.87 -33.14 -3.85
N SER A 140 8.32 -34.26 -3.27
CA SER A 140 7.48 -35.41 -2.93
C SER A 140 6.87 -35.35 -1.53
N SER A 141 7.14 -34.30 -0.76
CA SER A 141 6.75 -34.20 0.65
C SER A 141 5.65 -33.16 0.86
N ILE A 142 4.68 -33.51 1.71
CA ILE A 142 3.59 -32.62 2.12
C ILE A 142 3.92 -32.07 3.51
N PHE A 143 4.00 -30.76 3.60
CA PHE A 143 4.19 -30.00 4.84
C PHE A 143 2.87 -29.39 5.27
N ILE A 144 2.61 -29.45 6.58
CA ILE A 144 1.34 -29.14 7.20
C ILE A 144 1.59 -28.17 8.33
N SER A 145 0.79 -27.12 8.38
CA SER A 145 0.87 -26.07 9.38
C SER A 145 -0.51 -25.56 9.77
N LEU A 146 -0.68 -25.15 11.03
CA LEU A 146 -1.87 -24.41 11.44
C LEU A 146 -1.78 -22.98 10.95
N ASP A 147 -2.92 -22.41 10.53
CA ASP A 147 -2.99 -21.00 10.18
C ASP A 147 -2.52 -20.11 11.36
N LYS A 148 -1.71 -19.09 11.05
CA LYS A 148 -1.08 -18.24 12.05
C LYS A 148 -2.12 -17.47 12.87
N ASN A 149 -3.15 -16.92 12.22
CA ASN A 149 -4.19 -16.17 12.91
C ASN A 149 -4.98 -17.11 13.84
N PHE A 150 -5.20 -18.35 13.41
CA PHE A 150 -5.82 -19.36 14.25
C PHE A 150 -4.97 -19.74 15.47
N LYS A 151 -3.64 -19.86 15.32
CA LYS A 151 -2.73 -20.08 16.47
C LYS A 151 -2.82 -18.94 17.48
N GLU A 152 -2.82 -17.70 17.01
CA GLU A 152 -2.94 -16.51 17.86
C GLU A 152 -4.29 -16.46 18.58
N LEU A 153 -5.38 -16.82 17.89
CA LEU A 153 -6.72 -16.90 18.47
C LEU A 153 -6.79 -18.00 19.53
N GLN A 154 -6.21 -19.18 19.26
CA GLN A 154 -6.09 -20.26 20.25
C GLN A 154 -5.29 -19.81 21.49
N ALA A 155 -4.22 -19.02 21.32
CA ALA A 155 -3.43 -18.52 22.44
C ALA A 155 -4.19 -17.49 23.29
N LYS A 156 -5.01 -16.63 22.66
CA LYS A 156 -5.79 -15.58 23.34
C LYS A 156 -7.06 -16.12 24.00
N GLU A 157 -7.81 -16.96 23.29
CA GLU A 157 -9.18 -17.36 23.66
C GLU A 157 -9.27 -18.82 24.13
N ASN A 158 -8.22 -19.63 23.93
CA ASN A 158 -8.18 -21.04 24.33
C ASN A 158 -9.37 -21.87 23.81
N ILE A 159 -9.67 -21.72 22.50
CA ILE A 159 -10.85 -22.29 21.83
C ILE A 159 -10.89 -23.82 21.95
N ILE A 160 -9.74 -24.49 21.76
CA ILE A 160 -9.58 -25.93 21.90
C ILE A 160 -8.90 -26.24 23.24
N LYS A 161 -9.66 -26.79 24.18
CA LYS A 161 -9.15 -27.17 25.50
C LYS A 161 -8.40 -28.50 25.45
N LYS A 162 -7.23 -28.55 26.09
CA LYS A 162 -6.54 -29.79 26.44
C LYS A 162 -7.31 -30.41 27.61
N ASN A 163 -7.78 -31.64 27.44
CA ASN A 163 -8.47 -32.38 28.51
C ASN A 163 -7.51 -32.69 29.66
#